data_AF-A0A151IJ14-F1
#
_entry.id   AF-A0A151IJ14-F1
#
_cell.length_a   1.000
_cell.length_b   1.000
_cell.length_c   1.000
_cell.angle_alpha   90.00
_cell.angle_beta   90.00
_cell.angle_gamma   90.00
#
_symmetry.space_group_name_H-M   'P 1'
#
loop_
_entity.id
_entity.type
_entity.pdbx_description
1 polymer ?
#
loop_
_entity_poly.entity_id
_entity_poly.type
_entity_poly.pdbx_seq_one_letter_code
_entity_poly.pdbx_strand_id
1 'polypeptide(L)'
;LSQIFENWPILKHPNAYVLIHEDYTRLKLSAQELTLENWKTFFANIIAVRPPKKEDNNAQALIELIQSDDSTEDSKIVLQLKLLPDLLAPKTRIRTKKIQWKPSIPECKDSIIMSTTLIADITKIQENRRKVAIDLGITLQPFIIAVGSLQDISDFFVAVDNILYKVPSILKAIDLCFKIFQVFDVKYPIESAHIWLLFQRILYTSESSSDNISPTIMETISDIMTFQDRNTLSICYCYHDTCRRSFNSFYSYKKHFFSNHFGFDKTRISHNRNSENDFYSDCTELESLNCPNLKSSDKINQSLELKFPFYELEIFSIEAFQSVVLYPQQILK
;
A
#
# COMPACT_ATOMS: atom_id res chain seq x y z
N LEU A 1 3.95 -1.29 -22.22
CA LEU A 1 3.28 -2.55 -21.84
C LEU A 1 3.40 -3.60 -22.94
N SER A 2 2.88 -3.38 -24.16
CA SER A 2 3.00 -4.36 -25.26
C SER A 2 4.43 -4.81 -25.57
N GLN A 3 5.40 -3.89 -25.55
CA GLN A 3 6.83 -4.18 -25.80
C GLN A 3 7.44 -5.21 -24.84
N ILE A 4 6.92 -5.33 -23.61
CA ILE A 4 7.40 -6.34 -22.64
C ILE A 4 7.15 -7.74 -23.21
N PHE A 5 5.97 -7.98 -23.77
CA PHE A 5 5.63 -9.28 -24.35
C PHE A 5 6.29 -9.54 -25.71
N GLU A 6 6.78 -8.49 -26.38
CA GLU A 6 7.60 -8.62 -27.59
C GLU A 6 9.03 -9.05 -27.23
N ASN A 7 9.60 -8.42 -26.20
CA ASN A 7 10.96 -8.71 -25.71
C ASN A 7 11.05 -10.04 -24.95
N TRP A 8 10.00 -10.41 -24.21
CA TRP A 8 9.92 -11.66 -23.45
C TRP A 8 8.65 -12.46 -23.82
N PRO A 9 8.62 -13.11 -25.00
CA PRO A 9 7.44 -13.85 -25.47
C PRO A 9 6.97 -14.96 -24.53
N ILE A 10 7.87 -15.51 -23.70
CA ILE A 10 7.55 -16.53 -22.69
C ILE A 10 6.46 -16.06 -21.71
N LEU A 11 6.36 -14.75 -21.48
CA LEU A 11 5.34 -14.15 -20.61
C LEU A 11 3.92 -14.24 -21.21
N LYS A 12 3.77 -14.55 -22.49
CA LYS A 12 2.44 -14.80 -23.09
C LYS A 12 1.84 -16.15 -22.68
N HIS A 13 2.64 -17.05 -22.12
CA HIS A 13 2.17 -18.36 -21.69
C HIS A 13 1.18 -18.22 -20.51
N PRO A 14 0.06 -18.97 -20.47
CA PRO A 14 -0.96 -18.81 -19.42
C PRO A 14 -0.43 -18.95 -17.98
N ASN A 15 0.60 -19.78 -17.79
CA ASN A 15 1.23 -20.01 -16.48
C ASN A 15 2.47 -19.13 -16.23
N ALA A 16 2.76 -18.15 -17.11
CA ALA A 16 3.94 -17.31 -16.95
C ALA A 16 3.86 -16.35 -15.76
N TYR A 17 2.68 -16.22 -15.12
CA TYR A 17 2.55 -15.51 -13.85
C TYR A 17 3.46 -16.08 -12.74
N VAL A 18 3.85 -17.36 -12.83
CA VAL A 18 4.86 -17.96 -11.92
C VAL A 18 6.23 -17.30 -12.10
N LEU A 19 6.61 -16.95 -13.33
CA LEU A 19 7.86 -16.23 -13.60
C LEU A 19 7.84 -14.83 -12.99
N ILE A 20 6.68 -14.17 -13.04
CA ILE A 20 6.47 -12.85 -12.42
C ILE A 20 6.61 -12.95 -10.89
N HIS A 21 6.11 -14.02 -10.27
CA HIS A 21 6.32 -14.25 -8.85
C HIS A 21 7.81 -14.45 -8.51
N GLU A 22 8.52 -15.25 -9.30
CA GLU A 22 9.96 -15.45 -9.14
C GLU A 22 10.77 -14.16 -9.31
N ASP A 23 10.43 -13.34 -10.31
CA ASP A 23 11.04 -12.02 -10.51
C ASP A 23 10.77 -11.09 -9.32
N TYR A 24 9.53 -11.06 -8.83
CA TYR A 24 9.19 -10.24 -7.66
C TYR A 24 10.00 -10.64 -6.42
N THR A 25 10.16 -11.94 -6.16
CA THR A 25 11.00 -12.44 -5.05
C THR A 25 12.45 -11.99 -5.21
N ARG A 26 12.97 -11.91 -6.43
CA ARG A 26 14.33 -11.41 -6.71
C ARG A 26 14.48 -9.91 -6.45
N LEU A 27 13.42 -9.12 -6.62
CA LEU A 27 13.46 -7.68 -6.34
C LEU A 27 13.58 -7.36 -4.84
N LYS A 28 13.21 -8.30 -3.95
CA LYS A 28 13.29 -8.14 -2.48
C LYS A 28 12.62 -6.85 -1.96
N LEU A 29 11.53 -6.42 -2.60
CA LEU A 29 10.79 -5.19 -2.25
C LEU A 29 9.91 -5.33 -1.01
N SER A 30 9.46 -6.55 -0.71
CA SER A 30 8.67 -6.90 0.46
C SER A 30 8.84 -8.38 0.78
N ALA A 31 8.87 -8.71 2.06
CA ALA A 31 8.80 -10.08 2.56
C ALA A 31 7.35 -10.49 2.95
N GLN A 32 6.38 -9.57 2.87
CA GLN A 32 5.03 -9.81 3.34
C GLN A 32 4.19 -10.47 2.24
N GLU A 33 3.60 -11.62 2.55
CA GLU A 33 2.62 -12.27 1.67
C GLU A 33 1.20 -11.78 1.97
N LEU A 34 0.42 -11.60 0.91
CA LEU A 34 -1.00 -11.29 1.03
C LEU A 34 -1.78 -12.55 1.44
N THR A 35 -2.21 -12.58 2.70
CA THR A 35 -3.03 -13.65 3.28
C THR A 35 -4.46 -13.19 3.52
N LEU A 36 -5.39 -14.14 3.70
CA LEU A 36 -6.77 -13.85 4.05
C LEU A 36 -6.89 -13.09 5.38
N GLU A 37 -6.06 -13.46 6.37
CA GLU A 37 -6.05 -12.80 7.68
C GLU A 37 -5.55 -11.36 7.60
N ASN A 38 -4.47 -11.11 6.85
CA ASN A 38 -3.95 -9.76 6.62
C ASN A 38 -4.98 -8.91 5.88
N TRP A 39 -5.67 -9.48 4.88
CA TRP A 39 -6.73 -8.79 4.15
C TRP A 39 -7.94 -8.46 5.04
N LYS A 40 -8.43 -9.41 5.84
CA LYS A 40 -9.54 -9.19 6.79
C LYS A 40 -9.20 -8.09 7.80
N THR A 41 -7.99 -8.14 8.35
CA THR A 41 -7.48 -7.11 9.29
C THR A 41 -7.40 -5.74 8.62
N PHE A 42 -6.81 -5.68 7.42
CA PHE A 42 -6.74 -4.46 6.62
C PHE A 42 -8.12 -3.84 6.38
N PHE A 43 -9.07 -4.65 5.90
CA PHE A 43 -10.39 -4.16 5.57
C PHE A 43 -11.18 -3.70 6.82
N ALA A 44 -11.10 -4.46 7.91
CA ALA A 44 -11.72 -4.09 9.19
C ALA A 44 -11.17 -2.75 9.70
N ASN A 45 -9.85 -2.54 9.63
CA ASN A 45 -9.23 -1.28 10.04
C ASN A 45 -9.69 -0.11 9.17
N ILE A 46 -9.80 -0.29 7.84
CA ILE A 46 -10.32 0.75 6.95
C ILE A 46 -11.75 1.14 7.34
N ILE A 47 -12.64 0.17 7.56
CA ILE A 47 -14.02 0.46 7.96
C ILE A 47 -14.06 1.20 9.30
N ALA A 48 -13.20 0.86 10.25
CA ALA A 48 -13.12 1.53 11.54
C ALA A 48 -12.68 3.00 11.43
N VAL A 49 -11.70 3.29 10.56
CA VAL A 49 -11.16 4.66 10.42
C VAL A 49 -11.91 5.51 9.39
N ARG A 50 -12.58 4.86 8.42
CA ARG A 50 -13.29 5.48 7.29
C ARG A 50 -14.61 4.74 7.07
N PRO A 51 -15.57 4.86 8.00
CA PRO A 51 -16.87 4.21 7.84
C PRO A 51 -17.63 4.81 6.65
N PRO A 52 -18.54 4.02 6.04
CA PRO A 52 -19.42 4.53 4.98
C PRO A 52 -20.23 5.73 5.51
N LYS A 53 -20.54 6.68 4.62
CA LYS A 53 -21.46 7.75 4.95
C LYS A 53 -22.87 7.20 5.12
N LYS A 54 -23.67 7.81 5.99
CA LYS A 54 -25.05 7.38 6.23
C LYS A 54 -25.93 7.53 4.99
N GLU A 55 -25.63 8.51 4.15
CA GLU A 55 -26.39 8.80 2.93
C GLU A 55 -25.95 7.96 1.72
N ASP A 56 -24.86 7.19 1.84
CA ASP A 56 -24.33 6.37 0.74
C ASP A 56 -25.01 5.00 0.71
N ASN A 57 -26.20 4.96 0.11
CA ASN A 57 -26.99 3.74 -0.02
C ASN A 57 -26.24 2.60 -0.73
N ASN A 58 -25.34 2.93 -1.67
CA ASN A 58 -24.57 1.93 -2.39
C ASN A 58 -23.52 1.28 -1.47
N ALA A 59 -22.78 2.10 -0.72
CA ALA A 59 -21.81 1.60 0.25
C ALA A 59 -22.47 0.76 1.35
N GLN A 60 -23.65 1.18 1.83
CA GLN A 60 -24.42 0.42 2.82
C GLN A 60 -24.89 -0.93 2.26
N ALA A 61 -25.45 -0.95 1.05
CA ALA A 61 -25.88 -2.20 0.41
C ALA A 61 -24.71 -3.18 0.20
N LEU A 62 -23.51 -2.66 -0.15
CA LEU A 62 -22.31 -3.50 -0.26
C LEU A 62 -21.91 -4.10 1.09
N ILE A 63 -22.02 -3.35 2.19
CA ILE A 63 -21.71 -3.86 3.54
C ILE A 63 -22.69 -4.95 3.96
N GLU A 64 -23.99 -4.76 3.72
CA GLU A 64 -25.01 -5.78 3.98
C GLU A 64 -24.71 -7.06 3.21
N LEU A 65 -24.34 -6.96 1.93
CA LEU A 65 -23.93 -8.11 1.12
C LEU A 65 -22.66 -8.78 1.64
N ILE A 66 -21.65 -8.02 2.07
CA ILE A 66 -20.40 -8.55 2.65
C ILE A 66 -20.69 -9.32 3.96
N GLN A 67 -21.68 -8.87 4.74
CA GLN A 67 -22.08 -9.48 6.00
C GLN A 67 -23.01 -10.69 5.83
N SER A 68 -23.55 -10.91 4.63
CA SER A 68 -24.39 -12.08 4.36
C SER A 68 -23.59 -13.38 4.42
N ASP A 69 -24.18 -14.42 5.00
CA ASP A 69 -23.59 -15.76 5.10
C ASP A 69 -23.68 -16.55 3.78
N ASP A 70 -24.48 -16.07 2.82
CA ASP A 70 -24.78 -16.76 1.55
C ASP A 70 -23.69 -16.60 0.48
N SER A 71 -22.62 -15.83 0.76
CA SER A 71 -21.58 -15.51 -0.22
C SER A 71 -20.24 -16.18 0.08
N THR A 72 -19.53 -16.59 -0.98
CA THR A 72 -18.18 -17.16 -0.84
C THR A 72 -17.18 -16.12 -0.32
N GLU A 73 -16.09 -16.55 0.33
CA GLU A 73 -15.06 -15.63 0.82
C GLU A 73 -14.47 -14.77 -0.30
N ASP A 74 -14.25 -15.34 -1.49
CA ASP A 74 -13.78 -14.58 -2.64
C ASP A 74 -14.81 -13.55 -3.11
N SER A 75 -16.11 -13.89 -3.08
CA SER A 75 -17.18 -12.93 -3.38
C SER A 75 -17.19 -11.76 -2.40
N LYS A 76 -17.02 -12.03 -1.10
CA LYS A 76 -16.87 -10.99 -0.07
C LYS A 76 -15.68 -10.09 -0.35
N ILE A 77 -14.53 -10.64 -0.73
CA ILE A 77 -13.34 -9.84 -1.04
C ILE A 77 -13.52 -9.00 -2.31
N VAL A 78 -14.22 -9.51 -3.34
CA VAL A 78 -14.58 -8.72 -4.52
C VAL A 78 -15.49 -7.55 -4.14
N LEU A 79 -16.49 -7.77 -3.29
CA LEU A 79 -17.36 -6.70 -2.78
C LEU A 79 -16.56 -5.68 -1.96
N GLN A 80 -15.63 -6.14 -1.12
CA GLN A 80 -14.72 -5.28 -0.36
C GLN A 80 -13.84 -4.42 -1.28
N LEU A 81 -13.25 -4.99 -2.33
CA LEU A 81 -12.50 -4.25 -3.35
C LEU A 81 -13.36 -3.16 -4.01
N LYS A 82 -14.61 -3.49 -4.35
CA LYS A 82 -15.56 -2.54 -4.95
C LYS A 82 -16.04 -1.46 -3.98
N LEU A 83 -15.99 -1.72 -2.68
CA LEU A 83 -16.40 -0.77 -1.64
C LEU A 83 -15.28 0.24 -1.33
N LEU A 84 -14.01 -0.12 -1.52
CA LEU A 84 -12.87 0.77 -1.22
C LEU A 84 -12.97 2.15 -1.89
N PRO A 85 -13.36 2.29 -3.18
CA PRO A 85 -13.54 3.61 -3.79
C PRO A 85 -14.68 4.44 -3.20
N ASP A 86 -15.69 3.85 -2.57
CA ASP A 86 -16.74 4.62 -1.87
C ASP A 86 -16.19 5.18 -0.55
N LEU A 87 -15.39 4.39 0.18
CA LEU A 87 -14.76 4.80 1.45
C LEU A 87 -13.62 5.81 1.22
N LEU A 88 -12.88 5.64 0.12
CA LEU A 88 -11.68 6.39 -0.24
C LEU A 88 -11.85 6.95 -1.66
N ALA A 89 -12.80 7.87 -1.81
CA ALA A 89 -13.13 8.46 -3.10
C ALA A 89 -11.92 9.15 -3.76
N PRO A 90 -11.78 9.05 -5.10
CA PRO A 90 -10.76 9.79 -5.84
C PRO A 90 -10.98 11.30 -5.66
N LYS A 91 -10.00 11.99 -5.05
CA LYS A 91 -10.08 13.44 -4.78
C LYS A 91 -9.32 14.28 -5.81
N THR A 92 -8.32 13.70 -6.45
CA THR A 92 -7.37 14.43 -7.31
C THR A 92 -7.90 14.56 -8.73
N ARG A 93 -7.76 15.75 -9.32
CA ARG A 93 -8.03 15.97 -10.74
C ARG A 93 -6.82 15.54 -11.55
N ILE A 94 -7.02 14.70 -12.54
CA ILE A 94 -5.98 14.16 -13.40
C ILE A 94 -5.90 15.00 -14.67
N ARG A 95 -4.68 15.26 -15.12
CA ARG A 95 -4.40 15.94 -16.38
C ARG A 95 -3.63 15.00 -17.29
N THR A 96 -4.18 14.72 -18.47
CA THR A 96 -3.49 14.03 -19.55
C THR A 96 -3.20 15.00 -20.68
N LYS A 97 -2.56 14.51 -21.74
CA LYS A 97 -2.35 15.31 -22.96
C LYS A 97 -3.66 15.68 -23.65
N LYS A 98 -4.71 14.86 -23.49
CA LYS A 98 -5.99 15.03 -24.18
C LYS A 98 -7.02 15.78 -23.35
N ILE A 99 -7.14 15.45 -22.07
CA ILE A 99 -8.22 15.92 -21.22
C ILE A 99 -7.76 16.20 -19.80
N GLN A 100 -8.60 16.92 -19.05
CA GLN A 100 -8.46 17.09 -17.62
C GLN A 100 -9.79 16.71 -16.97
N TRP A 101 -9.79 15.70 -16.09
CA TRP A 101 -11.00 15.19 -15.45
C TRP A 101 -10.71 14.76 -14.02
N LYS A 102 -11.77 14.60 -13.23
CA LYS A 102 -11.69 13.96 -11.91
C LYS A 102 -12.34 12.59 -12.05
N PRO A 103 -11.62 11.48 -11.79
CA PRO A 103 -12.24 10.16 -11.82
C PRO A 103 -13.45 10.11 -10.89
N SER A 104 -14.49 9.48 -11.37
CA SER A 104 -15.66 9.10 -10.60
C SER A 104 -15.37 7.84 -9.78
N ILE A 105 -16.21 7.58 -8.78
CA ILE A 105 -16.14 6.36 -7.97
C ILE A 105 -16.27 5.10 -8.85
N PRO A 106 -17.23 5.01 -9.80
CA PRO A 106 -17.30 3.88 -10.73
C PRO A 106 -16.04 3.69 -11.58
N GLU A 107 -15.45 4.76 -12.13
CA GLU A 107 -14.21 4.66 -12.90
C GLU A 107 -13.05 4.10 -12.07
N CYS A 108 -12.98 4.48 -10.78
CA CYS A 108 -12.01 3.95 -9.84
C CYS A 108 -12.27 2.47 -9.50
N LYS A 109 -13.53 2.03 -9.41
CA LYS A 109 -13.86 0.59 -9.24
C LYS A 109 -13.40 -0.20 -10.46
N ASP A 110 -13.77 0.26 -11.65
CA ASP A 110 -13.48 -0.41 -12.92
C ASP A 110 -11.97 -0.44 -13.25
N SER A 111 -11.19 0.49 -12.71
CA SER A 111 -9.72 0.48 -12.87
C SER A 111 -9.02 -0.51 -11.93
N ILE A 112 -9.70 -0.99 -10.88
CA ILE A 112 -9.20 -2.03 -9.98
C ILE A 112 -9.70 -3.40 -10.45
N ILE A 113 -11.02 -3.53 -10.55
CA ILE A 113 -11.69 -4.81 -10.80
C ILE A 113 -12.95 -4.65 -11.64
N MET A 114 -13.04 -5.46 -12.69
CA MET A 114 -14.24 -5.65 -13.51
C MET A 114 -14.94 -6.94 -13.10
N SER A 115 -16.27 -6.96 -13.14
CA SER A 115 -17.03 -8.20 -12.95
C SER A 115 -17.92 -8.50 -14.15
N THR A 116 -18.01 -9.79 -14.49
CA THR A 116 -18.96 -10.30 -15.49
C THR A 116 -19.52 -11.64 -15.01
N THR A 117 -20.70 -12.03 -15.51
CA THR A 117 -21.27 -13.35 -15.24
C THR A 117 -20.75 -14.40 -16.22
N LEU A 118 -20.26 -14.00 -17.40
CA LEU A 118 -19.88 -14.90 -18.48
C LEU A 118 -18.40 -14.70 -18.86
N ILE A 119 -17.67 -15.81 -18.95
CA ILE A 119 -16.27 -15.83 -19.42
C ILE A 119 -16.17 -15.27 -20.85
N ALA A 120 -17.20 -15.48 -21.68
CA ALA A 120 -17.25 -14.98 -23.06
C ALA A 120 -17.18 -13.44 -23.17
N ASP A 121 -17.53 -12.71 -22.10
CA ASP A 121 -17.51 -11.25 -22.10
C ASP A 121 -16.13 -10.66 -21.77
N ILE A 122 -15.12 -11.46 -21.41
CA ILE A 122 -13.79 -10.97 -21.03
C ILE A 122 -13.15 -10.16 -22.16
N THR A 123 -13.22 -10.65 -23.40
CA THR A 123 -12.65 -9.94 -24.56
C THR A 123 -13.32 -8.58 -24.74
N LYS A 124 -14.65 -8.52 -24.60
CA LYS A 124 -15.41 -7.27 -24.66
C LYS A 124 -15.03 -6.29 -23.55
N ILE A 125 -14.76 -6.79 -22.34
CA ILE A 125 -14.25 -5.97 -21.23
C ILE A 125 -12.89 -5.36 -21.60
N GLN A 126 -11.95 -6.16 -22.10
CA GLN A 126 -10.62 -5.68 -22.49
C GLN A 126 -10.70 -4.62 -23.60
N GLU A 127 -11.53 -4.84 -24.62
CA GLU A 127 -11.74 -3.88 -25.71
C GLU A 127 -12.34 -2.56 -25.22
N ASN A 128 -13.36 -2.63 -24.37
CA ASN A 128 -13.98 -1.44 -23.79
C ASN A 128 -13.00 -0.64 -22.94
N ARG A 129 -12.23 -1.31 -22.07
CA ARG A 129 -11.20 -0.65 -21.23
C ARG A 129 -10.10 -0.03 -22.10
N ARG A 130 -9.69 -0.69 -23.18
CA ARG A 130 -8.73 -0.14 -24.15
C ARG A 130 -9.29 1.11 -24.83
N LYS A 131 -10.54 1.08 -25.27
CA LYS A 131 -11.20 2.23 -25.88
C LYS A 131 -11.23 3.42 -24.92
N VAL A 132 -11.65 3.20 -23.67
CA VAL A 132 -11.64 4.23 -22.63
C VAL A 132 -10.23 4.80 -22.42
N ALA A 133 -9.21 3.95 -22.33
CA ALA A 133 -7.83 4.41 -22.17
C ALA A 133 -7.37 5.28 -23.35
N ILE A 134 -7.70 4.89 -24.60
CA ILE A 134 -7.41 5.67 -25.81
C ILE A 134 -8.12 7.03 -25.76
N ASP A 135 -9.39 7.06 -25.39
CA ASP A 135 -10.21 8.29 -25.34
C ASP A 135 -9.66 9.26 -24.29
N LEU A 136 -9.29 8.76 -23.10
CA LEU A 136 -8.68 9.55 -22.03
C LEU A 136 -7.20 9.93 -22.31
N GLY A 137 -6.57 9.29 -23.30
CA GLY A 137 -5.17 9.51 -23.67
C GLY A 137 -4.19 8.95 -22.65
N ILE A 138 -4.51 7.78 -22.08
CA ILE A 138 -3.71 7.08 -21.08
C ILE A 138 -3.34 5.68 -21.54
N THR A 139 -2.33 5.11 -20.90
CA THR A 139 -1.99 3.70 -21.07
C THR A 139 -2.94 2.85 -20.23
N LEU A 140 -3.55 1.83 -20.84
CA LEU A 140 -4.32 0.83 -20.10
C LEU A 140 -3.37 0.05 -19.18
N GLN A 141 -3.58 0.18 -17.87
CA GLN A 141 -2.81 -0.53 -16.86
C GLN A 141 -3.43 -1.90 -16.55
N PRO A 142 -2.66 -2.83 -15.95
CA PRO A 142 -3.18 -4.08 -15.41
C PRO A 142 -4.42 -3.90 -14.55
N PHE A 143 -5.39 -4.81 -14.68
CA PHE A 143 -6.61 -4.82 -13.87
C PHE A 143 -7.14 -6.25 -13.68
N ILE A 144 -7.97 -6.42 -12.64
CA ILE A 144 -8.53 -7.72 -12.28
C ILE A 144 -9.89 -7.91 -12.98
N ILE A 145 -10.18 -9.14 -13.40
CA ILE A 145 -11.50 -9.54 -13.91
C ILE A 145 -11.99 -10.72 -13.06
N ALA A 146 -13.14 -10.53 -12.43
CA ALA A 146 -13.86 -11.55 -11.68
C ALA A 146 -15.06 -12.05 -12.50
N VAL A 147 -15.21 -13.37 -12.60
CA VAL A 147 -16.30 -14.00 -13.35
C VAL A 147 -17.17 -14.82 -12.42
N GLY A 148 -18.48 -14.58 -12.47
CA GLY A 148 -19.51 -15.31 -11.73
C GLY A 148 -20.64 -14.41 -11.27
N SER A 149 -21.51 -14.96 -10.43
CA SER A 149 -22.61 -14.22 -9.81
C SER A 149 -22.11 -13.43 -8.61
N LEU A 150 -22.90 -12.49 -8.08
CA LEU A 150 -22.48 -11.70 -6.91
C LEU A 150 -22.26 -12.56 -5.65
N GLN A 151 -22.96 -13.69 -5.53
CA GLN A 151 -22.87 -14.60 -4.39
C GLN A 151 -21.81 -15.71 -4.60
N ASP A 152 -21.58 -16.07 -5.85
CA ASP A 152 -20.68 -17.15 -6.25
C ASP A 152 -19.82 -16.71 -7.46
N ILE A 153 -18.71 -16.05 -7.14
CA ILE A 153 -17.65 -15.71 -8.10
C ILE A 153 -16.65 -16.88 -8.14
N SER A 154 -16.46 -17.45 -9.34
CA SER A 154 -15.73 -18.72 -9.53
C SER A 154 -14.39 -18.57 -10.23
N ASP A 155 -14.20 -17.56 -11.09
CA ASP A 155 -12.99 -17.43 -11.89
C ASP A 155 -12.39 -16.03 -11.81
N PHE A 156 -11.06 -15.99 -11.67
CA PHE A 156 -10.30 -14.76 -11.50
C PHE A 156 -9.19 -14.68 -12.54
N PHE A 157 -9.08 -13.50 -13.15
CA PHE A 157 -8.06 -13.21 -14.16
C PHE A 157 -7.38 -11.89 -13.86
N VAL A 158 -6.09 -11.80 -14.18
CA VAL A 158 -5.37 -10.52 -14.27
C VAL A 158 -5.11 -10.24 -15.74
N ALA A 159 -5.68 -9.14 -16.24
CA ALA A 159 -5.52 -8.71 -17.61
C ALA A 159 -4.34 -7.73 -17.72
N VAL A 160 -3.39 -8.03 -18.61
CA VAL A 160 -2.27 -7.15 -18.94
C VAL A 160 -2.17 -7.01 -20.45
N ASP A 161 -2.59 -5.86 -20.95
CA ASP A 161 -2.77 -5.63 -22.39
C ASP A 161 -3.67 -6.71 -23.03
N ASN A 162 -3.12 -7.59 -23.88
CA ASN A 162 -3.84 -8.70 -24.51
C ASN A 162 -3.72 -10.03 -23.75
N ILE A 163 -2.92 -10.09 -22.69
CA ILE A 163 -2.63 -11.31 -21.94
C ILE A 163 -3.58 -11.43 -20.76
N LEU A 164 -4.04 -12.66 -20.50
CA LEU A 164 -4.90 -13.02 -19.39
C LEU A 164 -4.24 -14.13 -18.57
N TYR A 165 -3.95 -13.84 -17.31
CA TYR A 165 -3.48 -14.85 -16.36
C TYR A 165 -4.64 -15.30 -15.49
N LYS A 166 -5.02 -16.57 -15.59
CA LYS A 166 -6.00 -17.19 -14.69
C LYS A 166 -5.33 -17.54 -13.38
N VAL A 167 -5.96 -17.18 -12.25
CA VAL A 167 -5.45 -17.43 -10.90
C VAL A 167 -6.53 -18.08 -10.02
N PRO A 168 -6.15 -18.82 -8.95
CA PRO A 168 -7.08 -19.67 -8.23
C PRO A 168 -7.99 -18.94 -7.24
N SER A 169 -7.70 -17.68 -6.89
CA SER A 169 -8.54 -16.88 -5.99
C SER A 169 -8.36 -15.38 -6.24
N ILE A 170 -9.30 -14.57 -5.72
CA ILE A 170 -9.21 -13.11 -5.82
C ILE A 170 -7.98 -12.53 -5.11
N LEU A 171 -7.57 -13.11 -3.96
CA LEU A 171 -6.35 -12.68 -3.28
C LEU A 171 -5.11 -12.91 -4.15
N LYS A 172 -5.05 -14.04 -4.86
CA LYS A 172 -3.97 -14.29 -5.84
C LYS A 172 -4.04 -13.35 -7.04
N ALA A 173 -5.23 -12.87 -7.42
CA ALA A 173 -5.37 -11.85 -8.46
C ALA A 173 -4.87 -10.47 -7.99
N ILE A 174 -5.20 -10.07 -6.75
CA ILE A 174 -4.69 -8.82 -6.14
C ILE A 174 -3.16 -8.88 -6.04
N ASP A 175 -2.63 -9.98 -5.52
CA ASP A 175 -1.18 -10.22 -5.37
C ASP A 175 -0.44 -10.21 -6.70
N LEU A 176 -0.93 -10.96 -7.68
CA LEU A 176 -0.35 -10.97 -9.02
C LEU A 176 -0.42 -9.59 -9.67
N CYS A 177 -1.56 -8.91 -9.60
CA CYS A 177 -1.70 -7.57 -10.18
C CYS A 177 -0.74 -6.57 -9.54
N PHE A 178 -0.59 -6.61 -8.21
CA PHE A 178 0.39 -5.80 -7.49
C PHE A 178 1.83 -6.10 -7.95
N LYS A 179 2.21 -7.37 -8.01
CA LYS A 179 3.56 -7.80 -8.44
C LYS A 179 3.86 -7.41 -9.88
N ILE A 180 2.87 -7.42 -10.76
CA ILE A 180 3.02 -6.97 -12.15
C ILE A 180 3.40 -5.48 -12.21
N PHE A 181 2.81 -4.62 -11.38
CA PHE A 181 3.21 -3.21 -11.32
C PHE A 181 4.69 -3.06 -10.97
N GLN A 182 5.16 -3.87 -10.02
CA GLN A 182 6.55 -3.81 -9.53
C GLN A 182 7.55 -4.43 -10.51
N VAL A 183 7.29 -5.65 -10.98
CA VAL A 183 8.21 -6.41 -11.86
C VAL A 183 8.37 -5.75 -13.22
N PHE A 184 7.28 -5.20 -13.77
CA PHE A 184 7.33 -4.56 -15.09
C PHE A 184 7.61 -3.06 -15.01
N ASP A 185 7.81 -2.50 -13.81
CA ASP A 185 7.95 -1.06 -13.57
C ASP A 185 6.86 -0.24 -14.29
N VAL A 186 5.60 -0.67 -14.08
CA VAL A 186 4.43 -0.02 -14.68
C VAL A 186 3.61 0.71 -13.63
N LYS A 187 3.19 1.92 -13.96
CA LYS A 187 2.42 2.78 -13.07
C LYS A 187 1.08 2.15 -12.70
N TYR A 188 0.61 2.42 -11.49
CA TYR A 188 -0.77 2.10 -11.12
C TYR A 188 -1.80 2.77 -12.05
N PRO A 189 -3.01 2.18 -12.19
CA PRO A 189 -4.12 2.83 -12.86
C PRO A 189 -4.37 4.19 -12.21
N ILE A 190 -4.34 5.25 -13.01
CA ILE A 190 -4.36 6.63 -12.51
C ILE A 190 -5.66 6.96 -11.76
N GLU A 191 -6.75 6.27 -12.09
CA GLU A 191 -8.08 6.44 -11.51
C GLU A 191 -8.14 5.90 -10.07
N SER A 192 -7.35 4.87 -9.77
CA SER A 192 -7.30 4.17 -8.47
C SER A 192 -5.90 4.10 -7.86
N ALA A 193 -4.97 4.95 -8.30
CA ALA A 193 -3.58 4.93 -7.85
C ALA A 193 -3.47 5.09 -6.32
N HIS A 194 -4.36 5.88 -5.72
CA HIS A 194 -4.42 6.08 -4.27
C HIS A 194 -4.80 4.81 -3.49
N ILE A 195 -5.59 3.91 -4.09
CA ILE A 195 -5.93 2.62 -3.49
C ILE A 195 -4.75 1.64 -3.60
N TRP A 196 -4.08 1.60 -4.76
CA TRP A 196 -2.89 0.75 -4.93
C TRP A 196 -1.71 1.19 -4.06
N LEU A 197 -1.51 2.50 -3.88
CA LEU A 197 -0.53 3.03 -2.92
C LEU A 197 -0.88 2.66 -1.47
N LEU A 198 -2.17 2.61 -1.13
CA LEU A 198 -2.60 2.13 0.18
C LEU A 198 -2.29 0.64 0.36
N PHE A 199 -2.53 -0.19 -0.66
CA PHE A 199 -2.13 -1.60 -0.64
C PHE A 199 -0.62 -1.75 -0.49
N GLN A 200 0.16 -1.02 -1.27
CA GLN A 200 1.63 -1.03 -1.21
C GLN A 200 2.13 -0.77 0.22
N ARG A 201 1.59 0.25 0.88
CA ARG A 201 2.02 0.66 2.22
C ARG A 201 1.55 -0.27 3.33
N ILE A 202 0.30 -0.73 3.29
CA ILE A 202 -0.30 -1.49 4.40
C ILE A 202 -0.19 -3.02 4.22
N LEU A 203 -0.41 -3.53 3.01
CA LEU A 203 -0.43 -4.98 2.75
C LEU A 203 0.95 -5.53 2.39
N TYR A 204 1.81 -4.72 1.79
CA TYR A 204 3.14 -5.12 1.34
C TYR A 204 4.27 -4.39 2.07
N THR A 205 3.98 -3.46 2.99
CA THR A 205 5.01 -2.70 3.73
C THR A 205 6.12 -2.11 2.83
N SER A 206 5.78 -1.76 1.59
CA SER A 206 6.76 -1.35 0.58
C SER A 206 6.66 0.15 0.31
N GLU A 207 7.80 0.78 0.06
CA GLU A 207 7.90 2.21 -0.22
C GLU A 207 8.80 2.43 -1.43
N SER A 208 8.42 3.37 -2.29
CA SER A 208 9.25 3.82 -3.41
C SER A 208 9.49 5.32 -3.32
N SER A 209 10.68 5.77 -3.71
CA SER A 209 11.00 7.20 -3.85
C SER A 209 10.14 7.89 -4.90
N SER A 210 9.52 7.13 -5.80
CA SER A 210 8.60 7.61 -6.82
C SER A 210 7.13 7.70 -6.37
N ASP A 211 6.83 7.27 -5.14
CA ASP A 211 5.47 7.28 -4.59
C ASP A 211 4.93 8.71 -4.47
N ASN A 212 3.80 8.98 -5.10
CA ASN A 212 3.07 10.24 -4.93
C ASN A 212 1.79 10.01 -4.10
N ILE A 213 1.96 9.93 -2.78
CA ILE A 213 0.85 9.67 -1.86
C ILE A 213 0.13 10.97 -1.53
N SER A 214 -1.17 11.02 -1.81
CA SER A 214 -1.99 12.18 -1.44
C SER A 214 -2.09 12.34 0.10
N PRO A 215 -2.21 13.58 0.62
CA PRO A 215 -2.35 13.82 2.06
C PRO A 215 -3.51 13.04 2.71
N THR A 216 -4.63 12.85 2.01
CA THR A 216 -5.76 12.04 2.51
C THR A 216 -5.39 10.57 2.73
N ILE A 217 -4.56 10.00 1.86
CA ILE A 217 -4.12 8.61 2.03
C ILE A 217 -3.09 8.52 3.15
N MET A 218 -2.16 9.48 3.26
CA MET A 218 -1.25 9.53 4.41
C MET A 218 -2.00 9.63 5.74
N GLU A 219 -3.04 10.47 5.81
CA GLU A 219 -3.91 10.59 6.99
C GLU A 219 -4.62 9.25 7.28
N THR A 220 -5.13 8.58 6.25
CA THR A 220 -5.78 7.27 6.40
C THR A 220 -4.80 6.19 6.90
N ILE A 221 -3.57 6.15 6.36
CA ILE A 221 -2.51 5.26 6.83
C ILE A 221 -2.18 5.53 8.30
N SER A 222 -2.01 6.80 8.67
CA SER A 222 -1.77 7.23 10.04
C SER A 222 -2.89 6.77 10.98
N ASP A 223 -4.14 6.97 10.58
CA ASP A 223 -5.29 6.55 11.38
C ASP A 223 -5.33 5.04 11.57
N ILE A 224 -5.07 4.26 10.51
CA ILE A 224 -5.00 2.78 10.58
C ILE A 224 -3.91 2.34 11.56
N MET A 225 -2.70 2.90 11.45
CA MET A 225 -1.59 2.58 12.35
C MET A 225 -1.94 2.93 13.81
N THR A 226 -2.55 4.09 14.06
CA THR A 226 -2.96 4.45 15.43
C THR A 226 -4.10 3.57 15.97
N PHE A 227 -5.00 3.09 15.10
CA PHE A 227 -6.06 2.19 15.50
C PHE A 227 -5.52 0.81 15.89
N GLN A 228 -4.57 0.28 15.10
CA GLN A 228 -3.84 -0.95 15.43
C GLN A 228 -3.12 -0.81 16.78
N ASP A 229 -2.38 0.29 16.97
CA ASP A 229 -1.65 0.59 18.21
C ASP A 229 -2.57 0.69 19.44
N ARG A 230 -3.81 1.17 19.31
CA ARG A 230 -4.76 1.22 20.45
C ARG A 230 -5.27 -0.16 20.84
N ASN A 231 -5.41 -1.04 19.86
CA ASN A 231 -5.89 -2.41 20.08
C ASN A 231 -4.77 -3.32 20.60
N THR A 232 -3.51 -3.00 20.32
CA THR A 232 -2.34 -3.58 20.98
C THR A 232 -1.94 -2.69 22.15
N LEU A 233 -2.44 -2.92 23.37
CA LEU A 233 -2.16 -2.15 24.60
C LEU A 233 -0.65 -2.01 24.93
N SER A 234 0.11 -1.26 24.13
CA SER A 234 1.53 -0.98 24.32
C SER A 234 1.67 0.49 24.68
N ILE A 235 1.83 0.76 25.98
CA ILE A 235 2.24 2.09 26.42
C ILE A 235 3.70 2.25 26.01
N CYS A 236 3.97 3.15 25.08
CA CYS A 236 5.32 3.51 24.68
C CYS A 236 5.84 4.60 25.61
N TYR A 237 7.05 4.44 26.13
CA TYR A 237 7.67 5.44 27.00
C TYR A 237 8.85 6.08 26.28
N CYS A 238 8.92 7.41 26.31
CA CYS A 238 10.13 8.12 25.98
C CYS A 238 11.05 8.15 27.19
N TYR A 239 12.29 7.69 26.99
CA TYR A 239 13.36 7.68 27.99
C TYR A 239 14.55 8.57 27.59
N HIS A 240 14.32 9.60 26.76
CA HIS A 240 15.36 10.57 26.46
C HIS A 240 15.78 11.28 27.76
N ASP A 241 17.04 11.68 27.90
CA ASP A 241 17.59 12.21 29.17
C ASP A 241 16.77 13.36 29.77
N THR A 242 16.07 14.11 28.91
CA THR A 242 15.22 15.26 29.25
C THR A 242 13.71 14.99 29.13
N CYS A 243 13.28 13.77 28.81
CA CYS A 243 11.88 13.43 28.57
C CYS A 243 11.47 12.08 29.15
N ARG A 244 10.44 12.11 30.00
CA ARG A 244 9.78 10.93 30.58
C ARG A 244 8.28 10.96 30.33
N ARG A 245 7.88 10.92 29.05
CA ARG A 245 6.48 10.92 28.63
C ARG A 245 6.06 9.52 28.21
N SER A 246 4.84 9.13 28.57
CA SER A 246 4.18 7.94 28.05
C SER A 246 3.24 8.29 26.90
N PHE A 247 3.06 7.34 25.99
CA PHE A 247 2.23 7.47 24.81
C PHE A 247 1.39 6.21 24.66
N ASN A 248 0.11 6.37 24.38
CA ASN A 248 -0.82 5.25 24.22
C ASN A 248 -0.79 4.66 22.79
N SER A 249 0.26 4.95 22.01
CA SER A 249 0.50 4.39 20.67
C SER A 249 1.96 4.62 20.27
N PHE A 250 2.51 3.68 19.51
CA PHE A 250 3.86 3.79 18.94
C PHE A 250 3.95 4.96 17.96
N TYR A 251 2.90 5.21 17.16
CA TYR A 251 2.85 6.37 16.28
C TYR A 251 3.00 7.71 17.03
N SER A 252 2.29 7.89 18.15
CA SER A 252 2.39 9.12 18.95
C SER A 252 3.77 9.29 19.58
N TYR A 253 4.36 8.17 20.03
CA TYR A 253 5.74 8.16 20.50
C TYR A 253 6.73 8.54 19.38
N LYS A 254 6.61 7.92 18.19
CA LYS A 254 7.45 8.19 17.02
C LYS A 254 7.40 9.66 16.63
N LYS A 255 6.19 10.23 16.49
CA LYS A 255 5.99 11.65 16.21
C LYS A 255 6.64 12.54 17.26
N HIS A 256 6.47 12.23 18.55
CA HIS A 256 7.11 12.97 19.64
C HIS A 256 8.64 12.90 19.59
N PHE A 257 9.19 11.70 19.35
CA PHE A 257 10.62 11.46 19.31
C PHE A 257 11.28 12.27 18.19
N PHE A 258 10.74 12.18 16.97
CA PHE A 258 11.27 12.95 15.83
C PHE A 258 11.07 14.45 15.97
N SER A 259 9.98 14.92 16.60
CA SER A 259 9.76 16.36 16.72
C SER A 259 10.54 17.02 17.86
N ASN A 260 10.90 16.28 18.92
CA ASN A 260 11.45 16.85 20.16
C ASN A 260 12.86 16.37 20.53
N HIS A 261 13.29 15.21 20.02
CA HIS A 261 14.61 14.63 20.35
C HIS A 261 15.50 14.48 19.13
N PHE A 262 14.89 14.25 17.96
CA PHE A 262 15.58 14.18 16.66
C PHE A 262 15.50 15.55 15.97
N GLY A 263 16.23 16.54 16.49
CA GLY A 263 16.10 17.93 16.07
C GLY A 263 16.35 18.15 14.58
N PHE A 264 15.36 18.69 13.87
CA PHE A 264 15.62 19.69 12.83
C PHE A 264 15.75 21.03 13.55
N ASP A 265 16.94 21.62 13.54
CA ASP A 265 17.18 22.92 14.14
C ASP A 265 16.33 23.99 13.43
N LYS A 266 15.24 24.42 14.07
CA LYS A 266 14.54 25.65 13.69
C LYS A 266 15.36 26.84 14.18
N THR A 267 16.47 27.13 13.50
CA THR A 267 17.13 28.42 13.68
C THR A 267 16.19 29.51 13.13
N ARG A 268 15.74 30.37 14.04
CA ARG A 268 14.98 31.58 13.73
C ARG A 268 15.81 32.47 12.79
N ILE A 269 15.47 32.51 11.51
CA ILE A 269 15.80 33.67 10.68
C ILE A 269 14.66 34.67 10.85
N SER A 270 14.92 35.70 11.66
CA SER A 270 14.14 36.92 11.64
C SER A 270 14.43 37.67 10.35
N HIS A 271 13.58 37.53 9.34
CA HIS A 271 13.40 38.60 8.35
C HIS A 271 11.96 38.73 7.87
N ASN A 272 11.61 39.99 7.67
CA ASN A 272 10.32 40.61 7.38
C ASN A 272 9.36 39.83 6.48
N ARG A 273 8.07 40.03 6.79
CA ARG A 273 6.92 39.77 5.92
C ARG A 273 7.17 40.34 4.52
N ASN A 274 7.02 39.49 3.50
CA ASN A 274 6.23 39.79 2.30
C ASN A 274 5.96 38.49 1.51
N SER A 275 4.69 38.35 1.12
CA SER A 275 4.09 37.63 -0.02
C SER A 275 4.77 36.40 -0.65
N GLU A 276 3.99 35.32 -0.68
CA GLU A 276 3.79 34.34 -1.78
C GLU A 276 4.99 33.54 -2.33
N ASN A 277 4.77 32.22 -2.40
CA ASN A 277 5.60 31.13 -2.94
C ASN A 277 6.72 30.63 -2.04
N ASP A 278 6.59 29.35 -1.63
CA ASP A 278 7.66 28.34 -1.57
C ASP A 278 7.20 27.18 -0.66
N PHE A 279 6.70 26.11 -1.25
CA PHE A 279 6.31 24.89 -0.53
C PHE A 279 6.74 23.67 -1.34
N TYR A 280 8.04 23.55 -1.62
CA TYR A 280 8.68 22.32 -2.10
C TYR A 280 10.20 22.46 -1.97
N SER A 281 10.77 22.00 -0.85
CA SER A 281 12.18 21.58 -0.75
C SER A 281 12.40 20.95 0.62
N ASP A 282 13.34 20.01 0.67
CA ASP A 282 13.98 19.45 1.87
C ASP A 282 13.33 18.21 2.50
N CYS A 283 13.38 17.11 1.75
CA CYS A 283 13.44 15.75 2.30
C CYS A 283 14.48 14.87 1.55
N THR A 284 15.50 15.47 0.94
CA THR A 284 16.50 14.77 0.09
C THR A 284 17.94 14.87 0.59
N GLU A 285 18.16 14.98 1.90
CA GLU A 285 19.51 14.82 2.48
C GLU A 285 19.43 14.07 3.82
N LEU A 286 19.30 12.74 3.76
CA LEU A 286 19.49 11.86 4.92
C LEU A 286 20.63 10.84 4.71
N GLU A 287 21.39 10.92 3.61
CA GLU A 287 22.43 9.93 3.28
C GLU A 287 23.83 10.27 3.82
N SER A 288 24.00 11.31 4.65
CA SER A 288 25.34 11.65 5.14
C SER A 288 25.36 12.40 6.46
N LEU A 289 24.95 11.78 7.56
CA LEU A 289 25.20 12.34 8.90
C LEU A 289 25.67 11.26 9.90
N ASN A 290 26.99 11.26 10.11
CA ASN A 290 27.67 10.53 11.16
C ASN A 290 27.41 11.24 12.50
N CYS A 291 26.77 10.58 13.48
CA CYS A 291 26.37 11.21 14.74
C CYS A 291 27.16 10.65 15.95
N PRO A 292 27.91 11.50 16.70
CA PRO A 292 28.81 11.04 17.77
C PRO A 292 28.12 10.57 19.07
N ASN A 293 26.79 10.56 19.15
CA ASN A 293 26.04 10.23 20.37
C ASN A 293 25.51 8.79 20.44
N LEU A 294 25.79 7.94 19.45
CA LEU A 294 25.71 6.49 19.62
C LEU A 294 26.96 6.02 20.39
N LYS A 295 26.87 5.95 21.72
CA LYS A 295 27.87 5.19 22.49
C LYS A 295 27.75 3.73 22.08
N SER A 296 28.81 3.20 21.47
CA SER A 296 28.98 1.78 21.23
C SER A 296 28.78 1.01 22.54
N SER A 297 27.84 0.07 22.56
CA SER A 297 27.77 -0.92 23.62
C SER A 297 28.79 -2.03 23.34
N ASP A 298 30.08 -1.67 23.33
CA ASP A 298 31.19 -2.62 23.37
C ASP A 298 31.29 -3.20 24.78
N LYS A 299 30.33 -4.08 25.15
CA LYS A 299 30.43 -5.00 26.30
C LYS A 299 29.24 -5.96 26.44
N ILE A 300 28.79 -6.58 25.35
CA ILE A 300 28.11 -7.89 25.40
C ILE A 300 28.67 -8.74 24.26
N ASN A 301 29.93 -9.13 24.40
CA ASN A 301 30.54 -10.16 23.57
C ASN A 301 31.23 -11.15 24.52
N GLN A 302 30.45 -12.11 25.02
CA GLN A 302 30.95 -13.46 25.26
C GLN A 302 29.74 -14.40 25.37
N SER A 303 29.78 -15.45 24.56
CA SER A 303 28.81 -16.55 24.40
C SER A 303 27.53 -16.26 23.61
N LEU A 304 27.64 -16.32 22.28
CA LEU A 304 26.88 -17.24 21.42
C LEU A 304 27.21 -16.90 19.95
N GLU A 305 28.11 -17.69 19.37
CA GLU A 305 28.43 -17.64 17.95
C GLU A 305 27.23 -18.13 17.12
N LEU A 306 26.58 -17.24 16.38
CA LEU A 306 25.88 -17.59 15.15
C LEU A 306 26.25 -16.56 14.07
N LYS A 307 27.11 -17.01 13.14
CA LYS A 307 27.57 -16.26 11.98
C LYS A 307 26.41 -16.00 11.02
N PHE A 308 26.13 -14.73 10.71
CA PHE A 308 25.51 -14.34 9.44
C PHE A 308 26.28 -13.13 8.86
N PRO A 309 26.71 -13.18 7.58
CA PRO A 309 27.48 -12.11 6.97
C PRO A 309 26.54 -10.96 6.61
N PHE A 310 26.78 -9.79 7.22
CA PHE A 310 26.17 -8.52 6.83
C PHE A 310 26.70 -8.12 5.45
N TYR A 311 25.83 -8.12 4.45
CA TYR A 311 26.00 -7.30 3.25
C TYR A 311 24.97 -6.16 3.32
N GLU A 312 25.48 -4.96 3.08
CA GLU A 312 24.83 -3.65 3.16
C GLU A 312 23.48 -3.59 2.44
N LEU A 313 22.46 -3.17 3.18
CA LEU A 313 21.28 -2.42 2.75
C LEU A 313 20.60 -1.97 4.07
N GLU A 314 20.87 -0.73 4.48
CA GLU A 314 20.25 -0.11 5.67
C GLU A 314 18.76 0.14 5.42
N ILE A 315 17.95 -0.91 5.57
CA ILE A 315 16.51 -0.80 5.74
C ILE A 315 16.28 -0.69 7.24
N PHE A 316 15.81 0.48 7.69
CA PHE A 316 15.43 0.72 9.07
C PHE A 316 14.22 -0.15 9.43
N SER A 317 14.46 -1.37 9.93
CA SER A 317 13.38 -2.29 10.29
C SER A 317 12.72 -1.87 11.61
N ILE A 318 11.39 -1.96 11.66
CA ILE A 318 10.58 -1.70 12.87
C ILE A 318 11.03 -2.60 14.02
N GLU A 319 11.45 -3.84 13.71
CA GLU A 319 11.97 -4.82 14.66
C GLU A 319 13.33 -4.41 15.26
N ALA A 320 14.21 -3.82 14.44
CA ALA A 320 15.50 -3.30 14.91
C ALA A 320 15.30 -2.12 15.88
N PHE A 321 14.36 -1.22 15.60
CA PHE A 321 14.08 -0.10 16.51
C PHE A 321 13.38 -0.54 17.81
N GLN A 322 12.49 -1.55 17.73
CA GLN A 322 11.86 -2.13 18.92
C GLN A 322 12.90 -2.79 19.87
N SER A 323 13.94 -3.42 19.33
CA SER A 323 15.02 -4.01 20.14
C SER A 323 15.87 -2.98 20.89
N VAL A 324 16.06 -1.78 20.32
CA VAL A 324 16.87 -0.70 20.91
C VAL A 324 16.09 0.11 21.96
N VAL A 325 14.76 0.21 21.83
CA VAL A 325 13.93 1.08 22.69
C VAL A 325 13.19 0.33 23.80
N LEU A 326 12.91 -0.97 23.64
CA LEU A 326 12.11 -1.75 24.61
C LEU A 326 12.93 -2.59 25.61
N TYR A 327 14.26 -2.65 25.49
CA TYR A 327 15.11 -3.36 26.47
C TYR A 327 16.03 -2.41 27.27
N PRO A 328 15.55 -1.91 28.42
CA PRO A 328 16.45 -1.61 29.53
C PRO A 328 16.00 -2.29 30.84
N GLN A 329 15.60 -3.57 30.80
CA GLN A 329 15.17 -4.30 32.01
C GLN A 329 15.98 -5.56 32.38
N GLN A 330 17.20 -5.76 31.86
CA GLN A 330 18.08 -6.82 32.38
C GLN A 330 19.54 -6.39 32.54
N ILE A 331 19.78 -5.26 33.21
CA ILE A 331 21.08 -5.00 33.85
C ILE A 331 20.80 -4.34 35.20
N LEU A 332 20.49 -5.17 36.20
CA LEU A 332 20.66 -4.88 37.63
C LEU A 332 20.39 -6.18 38.41
N LYS A 333 21.40 -7.04 38.45
CA LYS A 333 21.82 -7.80 39.63
C LYS A 333 23.22 -8.37 39.40
#